data_AF-A0A2V7W669-F1
#
_entry.id   AF-A0A2V7W669-F1
#
_cell.length_a   1.000
_cell.length_b   1.000
_cell.length_c   1.000
_cell.angle_alpha   90.00
_cell.angle_beta   90.00
_cell.angle_gamma   90.00
#
_symmetry.space_group_name_H-M   'P 1'
#
loop_
_entity.id
_entity.type
_entity.pdbx_description
1 polymer ?
#
loop_
_entity_poly.entity_id
_entity_poly.type
_entity_poly.pdbx_seq_one_letter_code
_entity_poly.pdbx_strand_id
1 'polypeptide(L)' 'MTQYSYRRTANLQGPKFTSVEISEMKIVEHGIAAVVTCRGTFEGPQFSGTLKFMRVWLKKGDRWQIIAGSISN' A
#
# COMPACT_ATOMS: atom_id res chain seq x y z
N MET A 1 -11.51 -11.69 -4.86
CA MET A 1 -10.78 -10.92 -3.84
C MET A 1 -9.34 -10.83 -4.31
N THR A 2 -8.99 -9.74 -5.00
CA THR A 2 -7.77 -9.68 -5.82
C THR A 2 -6.58 -9.27 -4.97
N GLN A 3 -5.73 -10.24 -4.63
CA GLN A 3 -4.46 -10.03 -3.95
C GLN A 3 -3.51 -9.29 -4.91
N TYR A 4 -3.29 -7.99 -4.70
CA TYR A 4 -2.31 -7.22 -5.47
C TYR A 4 -0.91 -7.71 -5.09
N SER A 5 -0.41 -8.69 -5.84
CA SER A 5 0.91 -9.27 -5.64
C SER A 5 2.00 -8.23 -5.91
N TYR A 6 2.74 -7.89 -4.86
CA TYR A 6 3.93 -7.06 -4.94
C TYR A 6 5.13 -7.92 -5.36
N ARG A 7 5.34 -8.09 -6.67
CA ARG A 7 6.61 -8.67 -7.17
C ARG A 7 7.72 -7.62 -7.07
N ARG A 8 8.55 -7.69 -6.03
CA ARG A 8 9.91 -7.11 -6.04
C ARG A 8 10.93 -8.24 -6.08
N THR A 9 11.58 -8.40 -7.22
CA THR A 9 12.91 -9.01 -7.33
C THR A 9 13.93 -7.98 -6.87
N ALA A 10 14.13 -7.87 -5.57
CA ALA A 10 15.29 -7.24 -4.93
C ALA A 10 15.30 -7.70 -3.47
N ASN A 11 16.41 -8.30 -3.02
CA ASN A 11 16.65 -8.64 -1.62
C ASN A 11 16.38 -7.42 -0.73
N LEU A 12 15.21 -7.36 -0.09
CA LEU A 12 14.83 -6.27 0.81
C LEU A 12 14.59 -6.86 2.19
N GLN A 13 15.44 -6.44 3.13
CA GLN A 13 15.30 -6.64 4.58
C GLN A 13 14.14 -5.78 5.11
N GLY A 14 12.95 -5.91 4.51
CA GLY A 14 11.73 -5.29 5.02
C GLY A 14 11.17 -6.09 6.20
N PRO A 15 10.45 -5.44 7.13
CA PRO A 15 9.77 -6.16 8.20
C PRO A 15 8.86 -7.23 7.60
N LYS A 16 9.03 -8.46 8.09
CA LYS A 16 8.16 -9.58 7.71
C LYS A 16 6.92 -9.54 8.60
N PHE A 17 5.77 -9.27 8.00
CA PHE A 17 4.48 -9.34 8.67
C PHE A 17 3.91 -10.75 8.56
N THR A 18 3.38 -11.25 9.67
CA THR A 18 2.62 -12.50 9.73
C THR A 18 1.16 -12.31 9.35
N SER A 19 0.60 -11.11 9.62
CA SER A 19 -0.76 -10.74 9.22
C SER A 19 -0.82 -9.30 8.72
N VAL A 20 -1.70 -9.05 7.75
CA VAL A 20 -2.02 -7.73 7.23
C VAL A 20 -3.51 -7.65 6.97
N GLU A 21 -4.20 -6.77 7.69
CA GLU A 21 -5.60 -6.44 7.47
C GLU A 21 -5.74 -5.01 6.95
N ILE A 22 -6.46 -4.83 5.85
CA ILE A 22 -6.70 -3.51 5.25
C ILE A 22 -8.17 -3.15 5.43
N SER A 23 -8.43 -1.97 5.96
CA SER A 23 -9.76 -1.41 6.17
C SER A 23 -9.82 0.06 5.73
N GLU A 24 -11.02 0.64 5.76
CA GLU A 24 -11.25 2.06 5.48
C GLU A 24 -10.66 2.51 4.11
N MET A 25 -10.68 1.61 3.12
CA MET A 25 -10.13 1.91 1.79
C MET A 25 -11.02 2.93 1.08
N LYS A 26 -10.41 4.04 0.66
CA LYS A 26 -11.02 5.04 -0.22
C LYS A 26 -10.09 5.29 -1.39
N ILE A 27 -10.69 5.31 -2.58
CA ILE A 27 -10.02 5.60 -3.84
C ILE A 27 -10.68 6.84 -4.44
N VAL A 28 -9.86 7.83 -4.78
CA VAL A 28 -10.31 9.03 -5.50
C VAL A 28 -9.55 9.08 -6.82
N GLU A 29 -10.28 9.00 -7.93
CA GLU A 29 -9.71 9.02 -9.27
C GLU A 29 -9.51 10.45 -9.78
N HIS A 30 -8.41 10.66 -10.49
CA HIS A 30 -7.98 11.92 -11.10
C HIS A 30 -7.46 11.65 -12.53
N GLY A 31 -8.25 10.92 -13.32
CA GLY A 31 -7.90 10.53 -14.69
C GLY A 31 -6.74 9.53 -14.73
N ILE A 32 -5.55 9.98 -15.16
CA ILE A 32 -4.35 9.14 -15.16
C ILE A 32 -3.73 8.97 -13.76
N ALA A 33 -4.26 9.64 -12.74
CA ALA A 33 -3.84 9.50 -11.36
C ALA A 33 -4.96 8.97 -10.48
N ALA A 34 -4.62 8.35 -9.35
CA ALA A 34 -5.56 7.98 -8.30
C ALA A 34 -4.92 8.16 -6.93
N VAL A 35 -5.67 8.68 -5.96
CA VAL A 35 -5.26 8.76 -4.56
C VAL A 35 -5.96 7.65 -3.80
N VAL A 36 -5.18 6.75 -3.20
CA VAL A 36 -5.67 5.66 -2.36
C VAL A 36 -5.31 5.98 -0.92
N THR A 37 -6.32 6.03 -0.05
CA THR A 37 -6.13 6.08 1.40
C THR A 37 -6.69 4.82 2.04
N CYS A 38 -5.98 4.24 3.00
CA CYS A 38 -6.48 3.10 3.76
C CYS A 38 -5.86 3.05 5.15
N ARG A 39 -6.46 2.24 6.01
CA ARG A 39 -5.91 1.85 7.30
C ARG A 39 -5.42 0.41 7.21
N GLY A 40 -4.20 0.15 7.65
CA GLY A 40 -3.61 -1.19 7.66
C GLY A 40 -3.23 -1.58 9.08
N THR A 41 -3.76 -2.70 9.57
CA THR A 41 -3.30 -3.34 10.81
C THR A 41 -2.33 -4.44 10.44
N PHE A 42 -1.11 -4.36 10.98
CA PHE A 42 -0.04 -5.30 10.71
C PHE A 42 0.29 -6.03 12.00
N GLU A 43 0.62 -7.31 11.85
CA GLU A 43 1.19 -8.10 12.92
C GLU A 43 2.45 -8.77 12.40
N GLY A 44 3.45 -8.89 13.25
CA GLY A 44 4.70 -9.55 12.93
C GLY A 44 5.69 -9.51 14.07
N PRO A 45 6.75 -10.33 14.01
CA PRO A 45 7.75 -10.42 15.08
C PRO A 45 8.49 -9.10 15.37
N GLN A 46 8.56 -8.21 14.38
CA GLN A 46 9.29 -6.96 14.45
C GLN A 46 8.38 -5.73 14.66
N PHE A 47 7.09 -5.85 14.34
CA PHE A 47 6.13 -4.75 14.46
C PHE A 47 4.72 -5.30 14.49
N SER A 48 3.93 -4.81 15.43
CA SER A 48 2.47 -4.94 15.42
C SER A 48 1.86 -3.57 15.67
N GLY A 49 0.89 -3.18 14.86
CA GLY A 49 0.28 -1.86 14.97
C GLY A 49 -0.56 -1.49 13.76
N THR A 50 -1.32 -0.41 13.91
CA THR A 50 -2.18 0.10 12.85
C THR A 50 -1.61 1.39 12.29
N LEU A 51 -1.50 1.48 10.96
CA LEU A 51 -0.98 2.63 10.24
C LEU A 51 -2.02 3.13 9.24
N LYS A 52 -2.06 4.44 9.02
CA LYS A 52 -2.81 5.06 7.92
C LYS A 52 -1.86 5.31 6.76
N PHE A 53 -2.29 4.92 5.57
CA PHE A 53 -1.54 5.10 4.33
C PHE A 53 -2.27 6.05 3.41
N MET A 54 -1.49 6.88 2.72
CA MET A 54 -1.89 7.51 1.47
C MET A 54 -0.90 7.11 0.38
N ARG A 55 -1.39 6.74 -0.79
CA ARG A 55 -0.60 6.44 -1.98
C ARG A 55 -1.19 7.16 -3.18
N VAL A 56 -0.36 7.94 -3.86
CA VAL A 56 -0.69 8.49 -5.17
C VAL A 56 -0.17 7.53 -6.23
N TRP A 57 -1.10 7.03 -7.02
CA TRP A 57 -0.83 6.17 -8.16
C TRP A 57 -0.92 6.98 -9.45
N LEU A 58 0.00 6.76 -10.36
CA LEU A 58 -0.01 7.33 -11.71
C LEU A 58 0.02 6.19 -12.73
N LYS A 59 -0.87 6.24 -13.71
CA LYS A 59 -0.92 5.33 -14.85
C LYS A 59 0.06 5.82 -15.91
N LYS A 60 1.09 5.03 -16.19
CA LYS A 60 2.05 5.24 -17.29
C LYS A 60 1.89 4.10 -18.31
N GLY A 61 1.31 4.41 -19.47
CA GLY A 61 0.84 3.37 -20.40
C GLY A 61 -0.22 2.49 -19.72
N ASP A 62 -0.03 1.18 -19.74
CA ASP A 62 -0.94 0.22 -19.10
C ASP A 62 -0.54 -0.21 -17.69
N ARG A 63 0.36 0.55 -17.04
CA ARG A 63 0.88 0.19 -15.71
C ARG A 63 0.65 1.30 -14.71
N TRP A 64 0.08 0.93 -13.56
CA TRP A 64 -0.02 1.80 -12.39
C TRP A 64 1.25 1.75 -11.56
N GLN A 65 1.73 2.91 -11.14
CA GLN A 65 2.93 3.07 -10.31
C GLN A 65 2.65 4.02 -9.16
N ILE A 66 3.15 3.70 -7.96
CA ILE A 66 3.15 4.64 -6.83
C ILE A 66 4.20 5.72 -7.11
N ILE A 67 3.77 6.98 -7.14
CA ILE A 67 4.66 8.14 -7.36
C ILE A 67 4.85 8.99 -6.10
N ALA A 68 3.96 8.89 -5.14
CA ALA A 68 4.07 9.55 -3.85
C ALA A 68 3.27 8.79 -2.79
N GLY A 69 3.56 9.06 -1.52
CA GLY A 69 2.76 8.53 -0.43
C GLY A 69 3.21 9.04 0.92
N SER A 70 2.34 8.88 1.90
CA SER A 70 2.63 9.14 3.30
C SER A 70 2.18 7.97 4.16
N ILE A 71 2.72 7.93 5.38
CA ILE A 71 2.35 6.98 6.41
C ILE A 71 2.22 7.79 7.71
N SER A 72 1.16 7.55 8.47
CA SER A 72 0.98 8.11 9.81
C SER A 72 0.41 7.07 10.77
N ASN A 73 0.49 7.34 12.06
CA ASN A 73 -0.14 6.55 13.12
C ASN A 73 -1.59 7.00 13.33
#